data_AF-A0A3A0G943-F1
#
_entry.id   AF-A0A3A0G943-F1
#
_cell.length_a   1.000
_cell.length_b   1.000
_cell.length_c   1.000
_cell.angle_alpha   90.00
_cell.angle_beta   90.00
_cell.angle_gamma   90.00
#
_symmetry.space_group_name_H-M   'P 1'
#
loop_
_entity.id
_entity.type
_entity.pdbx_description
1 polymer ?
#
loop_
_entity_poly.entity_id
_entity_poly.type
_entity_poly.pdbx_seq_one_letter_code
_entity_poly.pdbx_strand_id
1 'polypeptide(L)'
;MTDPAGVAPPSLRVDWPRPGTAVVTFDRPAVHNAMDWPTMAAFAAAVEALEARAADPAGGLRVVVLTGAGEDAFCSGGDQRALHTHLAHADGERLARVMGDALARLERLPVPVIAAVNGFALGGGSEIALACDLRVVDEAVRFGLVHLRLGLIPGWGGGQRLQRLVGYGRAVEMMLSARAYGAPELRSLGLAVEVAARGRALPAALAWADRLTAADPAAVRAVKELLQAGWERPYADALALERGLFPPLWAADAHVAAVRAFVDGSGRG
;
A
#
# COMPACT_ATOMS: atom_id res chain seq x y z
N MET A 1 -6.82 28.32 9.34
CA MET A 1 -5.89 29.42 9.03
C MET A 1 -5.48 29.21 7.58
N THR A 2 -6.10 29.94 6.65
CA THR A 2 -5.87 29.78 5.21
C THR A 2 -4.57 30.44 4.79
N ASP A 3 -3.80 29.76 3.95
CA ASP A 3 -2.62 30.27 3.25
C ASP A 3 -2.94 31.59 2.53
N PRO A 4 -2.10 32.65 2.65
CA PRO A 4 -2.33 33.95 2.02
C PRO A 4 -2.50 33.92 0.49
N ALA A 5 -2.17 32.82 -0.20
CA ALA A 5 -2.32 32.69 -1.65
C ALA A 5 -3.70 32.20 -2.14
N GLY A 6 -4.63 31.83 -1.24
CA GLY A 6 -5.94 31.31 -1.66
C GLY A 6 -5.90 29.96 -2.41
N VAL A 7 -4.73 29.32 -2.48
CA VAL A 7 -4.55 27.98 -3.04
C VAL A 7 -5.06 26.98 -2.00
N ALA A 8 -6.04 26.17 -2.38
CA ALA A 8 -6.49 25.09 -1.52
C ALA A 8 -5.30 24.16 -1.20
N PRO A 9 -5.13 23.73 0.07
CA PRO A 9 -4.05 22.82 0.41
C PRO A 9 -4.12 21.55 -0.45
N PRO A 10 -2.96 20.95 -0.80
CA PRO A 10 -2.94 19.80 -1.69
C PRO A 10 -3.72 18.64 -1.09
N SER A 11 -4.59 17.99 -1.87
CA SER A 11 -5.39 16.85 -1.40
C SER A 11 -4.58 15.57 -1.16
N LEU A 12 -3.31 15.58 -1.56
CA LEU A 12 -2.36 14.50 -1.34
C LEU A 12 -0.96 15.11 -1.15
N ARG A 13 -0.23 14.64 -0.13
CA ARG A 13 1.13 15.09 0.18
C ARG A 13 2.11 13.92 0.06
N VAL A 14 3.35 14.22 -0.34
CA VAL A 14 4.45 13.24 -0.37
C VAL A 14 5.63 13.82 0.39
N ASP A 15 5.89 13.29 1.57
CA ASP A 15 6.96 13.73 2.48
C ASP A 15 8.07 12.68 2.55
N TRP A 16 9.28 13.11 2.91
CA TRP A 16 10.45 12.24 3.10
C TRP A 16 11.00 12.40 4.51
N PRO A 17 10.29 11.91 5.53
CA PRO A 17 10.68 12.15 6.93
C PRO A 17 12.00 11.48 7.30
N ARG A 18 12.48 10.53 6.48
CA ARG A 18 13.69 9.73 6.71
C ARG A 18 14.37 9.41 5.38
N PRO A 19 15.70 9.18 5.37
CA PRO A 19 16.40 8.70 4.19
C PRO A 19 15.73 7.44 3.60
N GLY A 20 15.40 7.52 2.31
CA GLY A 20 14.79 6.44 1.53
C GLY A 20 13.37 6.03 1.88
N THR A 21 12.69 6.72 2.80
CA THR A 21 11.28 6.46 3.11
C THR A 21 10.42 7.62 2.62
N ALA A 22 9.56 7.35 1.63
CA ALA A 22 8.54 8.29 1.20
C ALA A 22 7.22 8.01 1.94
N VAL A 23 6.56 9.05 2.44
CA VAL A 23 5.25 8.98 3.07
C VAL A 23 4.23 9.71 2.20
N VAL A 24 3.27 8.97 1.65
CA VAL A 24 2.14 9.50 0.89
C VAL A 24 0.95 9.66 1.83
N THR A 25 0.50 10.89 2.02
CA THR A 25 -0.62 11.22 2.92
C THR A 25 -1.81 11.72 2.11
N PHE A 26 -2.95 11.03 2.21
CA PHE A 26 -4.24 11.57 1.75
C PHE A 26 -4.67 12.70 2.68
N ASP A 27 -4.80 13.93 2.19
CA ASP A 27 -4.97 15.13 3.03
C ASP A 27 -6.30 15.84 2.75
N ARG A 28 -7.40 15.09 2.92
CA ARG A 28 -8.78 15.61 2.88
C ARG A 28 -9.57 15.15 4.11
N PRO A 29 -9.12 15.44 5.35
CA PRO A 29 -9.68 14.85 6.56
C PRO A 29 -11.16 15.22 6.77
N ALA A 30 -11.60 16.40 6.33
CA ALA A 30 -12.99 16.86 6.44
C ALA A 30 -14.01 15.99 5.69
N VAL A 31 -13.55 15.17 4.73
CA VAL A 31 -14.36 14.21 3.99
C VAL A 31 -13.80 12.79 4.13
N HIS A 32 -13.17 12.49 5.26
CA HIS A 32 -12.58 11.18 5.56
C HIS A 32 -11.58 10.71 4.50
N ASN A 33 -10.79 11.64 3.95
CA ASN A 33 -9.78 11.37 2.95
C ASN A 33 -10.33 10.70 1.68
N ALA A 34 -11.62 10.92 1.37
CA ALA A 34 -12.24 10.45 0.14
C ALA A 34 -11.54 11.02 -1.11
N MET A 35 -11.62 10.30 -2.23
CA MET A 35 -10.96 10.66 -3.48
C MET A 35 -11.95 11.24 -4.48
N ASP A 36 -11.77 12.51 -4.82
CA ASP A 36 -12.36 13.14 -6.00
C ASP A 36 -11.41 13.00 -7.21
N TRP A 37 -11.83 13.49 -8.39
CA TRP A 37 -11.01 13.40 -9.60
C TRP A 37 -9.62 14.05 -9.47
N PRO A 38 -9.47 15.28 -8.94
CA PRO A 38 -8.15 15.85 -8.68
C PRO A 38 -7.26 14.99 -7.78
N THR A 39 -7.83 14.41 -6.72
CA THR A 39 -7.09 13.56 -5.79
C THR A 39 -6.66 12.23 -6.43
N MET A 40 -7.52 11.62 -7.26
CA MET A 40 -7.14 10.42 -8.05
C MET A 40 -6.00 10.72 -9.02
N ALA A 41 -6.05 11.86 -9.72
CA ALA A 41 -4.99 12.27 -10.63
C ALA A 41 -3.67 12.56 -9.87
N ALA A 42 -3.75 13.24 -8.73
CA ALA A 42 -2.59 13.50 -7.87
C ALA A 42 -1.97 12.21 -7.33
N PHE A 43 -2.80 11.24 -6.93
CA PHE A 43 -2.34 9.91 -6.51
C PHE A 43 -1.64 9.17 -7.64
N ALA A 44 -2.24 9.13 -8.85
CA ALA A 44 -1.62 8.52 -10.00
C ALA A 44 -0.25 9.13 -10.29
N ALA A 45 -0.16 10.47 -10.38
CA ALA A 45 1.10 11.19 -10.59
C ALA A 45 2.15 10.93 -9.49
N ALA A 46 1.72 10.83 -8.23
CA ALA A 46 2.61 10.49 -7.12
C ALA A 46 3.20 9.08 -7.29
N VAL A 47 2.40 8.10 -7.72
CA VAL A 47 2.87 6.74 -8.01
C VAL A 47 3.89 6.76 -9.16
N GLU A 48 3.65 7.53 -10.24
CA GLU A 48 4.63 7.65 -11.33
C GLU A 48 5.96 8.24 -10.85
N ALA A 49 5.90 9.27 -10.02
CA ALA A 49 7.09 9.90 -9.46
C ALA A 49 7.87 8.96 -8.51
N LEU A 50 7.16 8.12 -7.74
CA LEU A 50 7.77 7.09 -6.91
C LEU A 50 8.42 6.00 -7.77
N GLU A 51 7.77 5.57 -8.84
CA GLU A 51 8.31 4.59 -9.81
C GLU A 51 9.61 5.11 -10.44
N ALA A 52 9.62 6.35 -10.93
CA ALA A 52 10.80 6.98 -11.49
C ALA A 52 11.95 7.03 -10.46
N ARG A 53 11.67 7.38 -9.21
CA ARG A 53 12.67 7.36 -8.13
C ARG A 53 13.13 5.96 -7.74
N ALA A 54 12.27 4.96 -7.84
CA ALA A 54 12.61 3.57 -7.54
C ALA A 54 13.55 2.97 -8.60
N ALA A 55 13.45 3.45 -9.84
CA ALA A 55 14.24 3.03 -10.99
C ALA A 55 15.61 3.71 -11.06
N ASP A 56 15.75 4.92 -10.51
CA ASP A 56 17.03 5.64 -10.44
C ASP A 56 17.87 5.15 -9.23
N PRO A 57 19.09 4.61 -9.43
CA PRO A 57 20.00 4.26 -8.34
C PRO A 57 20.31 5.44 -7.40
N ALA A 58 20.30 6.68 -7.90
CA ALA A 58 20.46 7.89 -7.09
C ALA A 58 19.14 8.41 -6.49
N GLY A 59 17.99 7.87 -6.92
CA GLY A 59 16.66 8.29 -6.49
C GLY A 59 16.36 7.99 -5.02
N GLY A 60 17.16 7.11 -4.40
CA GLY A 60 17.19 6.89 -2.96
C GLY A 60 15.96 6.22 -2.37
N LEU A 61 14.92 5.90 -3.16
CA LEU A 61 13.69 5.29 -2.65
C LEU A 61 13.94 3.84 -2.21
N ARG A 62 13.54 3.52 -0.98
CA ARG A 62 13.74 2.23 -0.33
C ARG A 62 12.43 1.64 0.21
N VAL A 63 11.51 2.47 0.70
CA VAL A 63 10.19 2.07 1.22
C VAL A 63 9.19 3.20 0.96
N VAL A 64 7.94 2.84 0.68
CA VAL A 64 6.81 3.79 0.63
C VAL A 64 5.85 3.47 1.78
N VAL A 65 5.37 4.49 2.48
CA VAL A 65 4.28 4.38 3.46
C VAL A 65 3.10 5.21 2.99
N LEU A 66 1.89 4.64 2.96
CA LEU A 66 0.65 5.36 2.70
C LEU A 66 -0.09 5.56 4.02
N THR A 67 -0.69 6.74 4.22
CA THR A 67 -1.56 7.02 5.36
C THR A 67 -2.59 8.10 5.04
N GLY A 68 -3.58 8.29 5.92
CA GLY A 68 -4.51 9.42 5.84
C GLY A 68 -4.15 10.50 6.86
N ALA A 69 -4.42 11.77 6.53
CA ALA A 69 -4.34 12.86 7.50
C ALA A 69 -5.45 12.72 8.56
N GLY A 70 -5.14 13.12 9.80
CA GLY A 70 -6.05 12.98 10.94
C GLY A 70 -6.05 11.58 11.55
N GLU A 71 -7.02 11.32 12.44
CA GLU A 71 -7.13 10.05 13.19
C GLU A 71 -8.37 9.23 12.81
N ASP A 72 -9.24 9.76 11.95
CA ASP A 72 -10.54 9.12 11.68
C ASP A 72 -10.51 8.20 10.46
N ALA A 73 -9.70 8.53 9.45
CA ALA A 73 -9.73 7.85 8.16
C ALA A 73 -8.35 7.73 7.52
N PHE A 74 -8.06 6.53 7.02
CA PHE A 74 -7.02 6.33 6.03
C PHE A 74 -7.49 6.88 4.68
N CYS A 75 -8.59 6.34 4.17
CA CYS A 75 -9.27 6.77 2.96
C CYS A 75 -10.66 6.09 2.92
N SER A 76 -11.73 6.85 2.69
CA SER A 76 -13.08 6.28 2.57
C SER A 76 -13.49 5.91 1.13
N GLY A 77 -12.53 5.86 0.20
CA GLY A 77 -12.77 5.53 -1.21
C GLY A 77 -13.21 6.73 -2.05
N GLY A 78 -13.93 6.49 -3.15
CA GLY A 78 -14.42 7.55 -4.03
C GLY A 78 -15.38 8.50 -3.30
N ASP A 79 -15.13 9.81 -3.44
CA ASP A 79 -15.95 10.87 -2.85
C ASP A 79 -17.32 10.91 -3.54
N GLN A 80 -18.30 10.24 -2.93
CA GLN A 80 -19.65 10.13 -3.50
C GLN A 80 -20.31 11.50 -3.70
N ARG A 81 -19.97 12.51 -2.89
CA ARG A 81 -20.51 13.87 -3.06
C ARG A 81 -19.89 14.55 -4.27
N ALA A 82 -18.61 14.32 -4.55
CA ALA A 82 -17.98 14.83 -5.76
C ALA A 82 -18.35 14.04 -7.03
N LEU A 83 -18.66 12.75 -6.89
CA LEU A 83 -18.87 11.83 -8.01
C LEU A 83 -20.35 11.62 -8.38
N HIS A 84 -21.33 12.10 -7.59
CA HIS A 84 -22.76 11.86 -7.85
C HIS A 84 -23.28 12.37 -9.21
N THR A 85 -22.59 13.30 -9.85
CA THR A 85 -22.91 13.80 -11.20
C THR A 85 -22.19 13.04 -12.32
N HIS A 86 -21.35 12.05 -11.99
CA HIS A 86 -20.50 11.28 -12.89
C HIS A 86 -20.87 9.79 -12.83
N LEU A 87 -22.07 9.46 -13.31
CA LEU A 87 -22.65 8.10 -13.24
C LEU A 87 -22.81 7.44 -14.61
N ALA A 88 -22.26 8.04 -15.67
CA ALA A 88 -22.29 7.42 -17.00
C ALA A 88 -21.33 6.23 -17.05
N HIS A 89 -21.54 5.32 -18.02
CA HIS A 89 -20.66 4.17 -18.24
C HIS A 89 -19.19 4.59 -18.39
N ALA A 90 -18.94 5.64 -19.18
CA ALA A 90 -17.61 6.18 -19.42
C ALA A 90 -16.92 6.73 -18.14
N ASP A 91 -17.70 7.23 -17.16
CA ASP A 91 -17.14 7.65 -15.86
C ASP A 91 -16.64 6.43 -15.08
N GLY A 92 -17.39 5.32 -15.11
CA GLY A 92 -16.99 4.05 -14.52
C GLY A 92 -15.73 3.47 -15.17
N GLU A 93 -15.64 3.48 -16.50
CA GLU A 93 -14.45 3.06 -17.23
C GLU A 93 -13.23 3.91 -16.87
N ARG A 94 -13.41 5.23 -16.77
CA ARG A 94 -12.34 6.15 -16.39
C ARG A 94 -11.87 5.90 -14.95
N LEU A 95 -12.80 5.67 -14.02
CA LEU A 95 -12.49 5.42 -12.62
C LEU A 95 -11.74 4.10 -12.44
N ALA A 96 -12.18 3.04 -13.12
CA ALA A 96 -11.51 1.74 -13.13
C ALA A 96 -10.10 1.83 -13.72
N ARG A 97 -9.92 2.59 -14.81
CA ARG A 97 -8.63 2.79 -15.46
C ARG A 97 -7.66 3.59 -14.60
N VAL A 98 -8.03 4.82 -14.22
CA VAL A 98 -7.11 5.73 -13.50
C VAL A 98 -6.62 5.09 -12.20
N MET A 99 -7.53 4.59 -11.37
CA MET A 99 -7.16 4.01 -10.07
C MET A 99 -6.67 2.58 -10.18
N GLY A 100 -7.22 1.77 -11.09
CA GLY A 100 -6.74 0.41 -11.34
C GLY A 100 -5.29 0.40 -11.83
N ASP A 101 -4.95 1.26 -12.79
CA ASP A 101 -3.59 1.38 -13.33
C ASP A 101 -2.63 1.95 -12.27
N ALA A 102 -3.04 2.99 -11.54
CA ALA A 102 -2.23 3.55 -10.46
C ALA A 102 -1.92 2.53 -9.36
N LEU A 103 -2.92 1.73 -8.93
CA LEU A 103 -2.71 0.70 -7.91
C LEU A 103 -1.90 -0.49 -8.45
N ALA A 104 -2.06 -0.86 -9.72
CA ALA A 104 -1.21 -1.88 -10.33
C ALA A 104 0.26 -1.44 -10.41
N ARG A 105 0.52 -0.15 -10.70
CA ARG A 105 1.88 0.42 -10.67
C ARG A 105 2.44 0.51 -9.25
N LEU A 106 1.62 0.91 -8.27
CA LEU A 106 2.01 0.94 -6.85
C LEU A 106 2.42 -0.46 -6.36
N GLU A 107 1.61 -1.47 -6.67
CA GLU A 107 1.87 -2.87 -6.32
C GLU A 107 3.21 -3.32 -6.91
N ARG A 108 3.47 -3.04 -8.19
CA ARG A 108 4.71 -3.41 -8.91
C ARG A 108 5.95 -2.57 -8.58
N LEU A 109 5.87 -1.57 -7.71
CA LEU A 109 7.07 -0.85 -7.27
C LEU A 109 8.10 -1.86 -6.75
N PRO A 110 9.40 -1.76 -7.12
CA PRO A 110 10.40 -2.72 -6.68
C PRO A 110 10.68 -2.61 -5.17
N VAL A 111 10.26 -1.53 -4.53
CA VAL A 111 10.39 -1.30 -3.08
C VAL A 111 9.11 -1.71 -2.33
N PRO A 112 9.21 -2.09 -1.04
CA PRO A 112 8.05 -2.35 -0.21
C PRO A 112 7.14 -1.13 -0.04
N VAL A 113 5.84 -1.38 0.00
CA VAL A 113 4.79 -0.40 0.22
C VAL A 113 3.99 -0.81 1.46
N ILE A 114 3.85 0.10 2.43
CA ILE A 114 3.20 -0.16 3.71
C ILE A 114 1.97 0.75 3.85
N ALA A 115 0.79 0.19 4.08
CA ALA A 115 -0.37 0.96 4.48
C ALA A 115 -0.38 1.13 6.02
N ALA A 116 -0.21 2.37 6.47
CA ALA A 116 -0.49 2.79 7.84
C ALA A 116 -1.97 3.20 7.94
N VAL A 117 -2.84 2.22 8.19
CA VAL A 117 -4.29 2.40 8.21
C VAL A 117 -4.71 3.01 9.56
N ASN A 118 -4.69 4.34 9.63
CA ASN A 118 -4.92 5.14 10.83
C ASN A 118 -6.41 5.30 11.20
N GLY A 119 -7.34 4.64 10.51
CA GLY A 119 -8.79 4.79 10.74
C GLY A 119 -9.61 4.06 9.69
N PHE A 120 -10.71 4.64 9.22
CA PHE A 120 -11.54 4.06 8.16
C PHE A 120 -10.77 3.83 6.85
N ALA A 121 -10.87 2.61 6.32
CA ALA A 121 -10.41 2.19 5.00
C ALA A 121 -11.55 1.43 4.30
N LEU A 122 -12.44 2.16 3.62
CA LEU A 122 -13.69 1.60 3.08
C LEU A 122 -13.75 1.75 1.56
N GLY A 123 -14.35 0.77 0.90
CA GLY A 123 -14.50 0.77 -0.56
C GLY A 123 -13.13 0.90 -1.24
N GLY A 124 -12.98 1.89 -2.12
CA GLY A 124 -11.71 2.21 -2.77
C GLY A 124 -10.53 2.41 -1.80
N GLY A 125 -10.75 2.92 -0.57
CA GLY A 125 -9.69 3.05 0.42
C GLY A 125 -9.16 1.70 0.93
N SER A 126 -10.02 0.69 1.03
CA SER A 126 -9.56 -0.69 1.26
C SER A 126 -8.84 -1.26 0.04
N GLU A 127 -9.23 -0.91 -1.20
CA GLU A 127 -8.51 -1.34 -2.41
C GLU A 127 -7.08 -0.79 -2.44
N ILE A 128 -6.89 0.48 -2.05
CA ILE A 128 -5.55 1.09 -1.89
C ILE A 128 -4.73 0.31 -0.87
N ALA A 129 -5.30 0.03 0.32
CA ALA A 129 -4.58 -0.69 1.36
C ALA A 129 -4.26 -2.16 0.97
N LEU A 130 -5.13 -2.81 0.19
CA LEU A 130 -4.89 -4.15 -0.36
C LEU A 130 -3.80 -4.16 -1.43
N ALA A 131 -3.55 -3.04 -2.12
CA ALA A 131 -2.47 -2.89 -3.10
C ALA A 131 -1.08 -2.70 -2.45
N CYS A 132 -1.03 -2.43 -1.14
CA CYS A 132 0.23 -2.36 -0.40
C CYS A 132 0.73 -3.77 -0.06
N ASP A 133 2.03 -3.93 0.19
CA ASP A 133 2.61 -5.22 0.60
C ASP A 133 2.24 -5.53 2.06
N LEU A 134 2.40 -4.54 2.94
CA LEU A 134 2.12 -4.65 4.37
C LEU A 134 0.99 -3.70 4.79
N ARG A 135 0.25 -4.09 5.82
CA ARG A 135 -0.79 -3.27 6.45
C ARG A 135 -0.60 -3.27 7.97
N VAL A 136 -0.29 -2.10 8.51
CA VAL A 136 -0.30 -1.81 9.94
C VAL A 136 -1.59 -1.05 10.21
N VAL A 137 -2.44 -1.58 11.09
CA VAL A 137 -3.78 -1.03 11.31
C VAL A 137 -3.91 -0.47 12.71
N ASP A 138 -4.62 0.64 12.84
CA ASP A 138 -5.06 1.16 14.13
C ASP A 138 -6.03 0.19 14.81
N GLU A 139 -6.01 0.08 16.14
CA GLU A 139 -6.94 -0.77 16.90
C GLU A 139 -8.42 -0.42 16.66
N ALA A 140 -8.71 0.84 16.35
CA ALA A 140 -10.06 1.33 16.06
C ALA A 140 -10.47 1.25 14.57
N VAL A 141 -9.64 0.64 13.71
CA VAL A 141 -9.86 0.52 12.26
C VAL A 141 -11.25 -0.01 11.90
N ARG A 142 -11.82 0.52 10.82
CA ARG A 142 -12.92 -0.12 10.08
C ARG A 142 -12.47 -0.30 8.64
N PHE A 143 -12.32 -1.55 8.22
CA PHE A 143 -11.82 -1.91 6.91
C PHE A 143 -12.84 -2.73 6.14
N GLY A 144 -13.07 -2.45 4.86
CA GLY A 144 -13.92 -3.35 4.07
C GLY A 144 -14.30 -2.85 2.68
N LEU A 145 -14.50 -3.82 1.78
CA LEU A 145 -15.05 -3.59 0.44
C LEU A 145 -16.58 -3.46 0.54
N VAL A 146 -17.08 -2.23 0.64
CA VAL A 146 -18.51 -1.95 0.87
C VAL A 146 -19.35 -1.79 -0.42
N HIS A 147 -18.75 -2.04 -1.58
CA HIS A 147 -19.31 -1.74 -2.91
C HIS A 147 -20.69 -2.34 -3.16
N LEU A 148 -20.99 -3.53 -2.63
CA LEU A 148 -22.27 -4.19 -2.85
C LEU A 148 -23.45 -3.37 -2.32
N ARG A 149 -23.24 -2.57 -1.26
CA ARG A 149 -24.26 -1.65 -0.72
C ARG A 149 -24.66 -0.56 -1.70
N LEU A 150 -23.81 -0.28 -2.68
CA LEU A 150 -24.01 0.69 -3.75
C LEU A 150 -24.44 0.02 -5.07
N GLY A 151 -24.71 -1.29 -5.07
CA GLY A 151 -24.99 -2.05 -6.29
C GLY A 151 -23.76 -2.20 -7.20
N LEU A 152 -22.55 -2.12 -6.63
CA LEU A 152 -21.28 -2.18 -7.35
C LEU A 152 -20.41 -3.35 -6.87
N ILE A 153 -19.38 -3.62 -7.65
CA ILE A 153 -18.22 -4.43 -7.23
C ILE A 153 -16.99 -3.51 -7.05
N PRO A 154 -15.92 -3.97 -6.38
CA PRO A 154 -14.65 -3.25 -6.36
C PRO A 154 -14.13 -3.01 -7.78
N GLY A 155 -13.76 -1.77 -8.09
CA GLY A 155 -13.36 -1.35 -9.43
C GLY A 155 -11.86 -1.09 -9.60
N TRP A 156 -11.09 -1.06 -8.51
CA TRP A 156 -9.67 -0.72 -8.50
C TRP A 156 -8.75 -1.95 -8.28
N GLY A 157 -9.33 -3.16 -8.40
CA GLY A 157 -8.63 -4.44 -8.26
C GLY A 157 -8.77 -5.12 -6.90
N GLY A 158 -9.56 -4.56 -5.98
CA GLY A 158 -9.73 -5.06 -4.61
C GLY A 158 -10.23 -6.50 -4.52
N GLY A 159 -11.14 -6.91 -5.41
CA GLY A 159 -11.63 -8.29 -5.42
C GLY A 159 -10.52 -9.32 -5.70
N GLN A 160 -9.64 -9.02 -6.67
CA GLN A 160 -8.55 -9.90 -7.05
C GLN A 160 -7.46 -9.95 -5.97
N ARG A 161 -7.08 -8.78 -5.42
CA ARG A 161 -6.09 -8.71 -4.33
C ARG A 161 -6.60 -9.39 -3.06
N LEU A 162 -7.85 -9.16 -2.70
CA LEU A 162 -8.46 -9.81 -1.53
C LEU A 162 -8.43 -11.33 -1.67
N GLN A 163 -8.85 -11.87 -2.81
CA GLN A 163 -8.83 -13.31 -3.05
C GLN A 163 -7.43 -13.91 -2.91
N ARG A 164 -6.39 -13.24 -3.42
CA ARG A 164 -4.99 -13.68 -3.25
C ARG A 164 -4.54 -13.72 -1.79
N LEU A 165 -5.03 -12.78 -0.98
CA LEU A 165 -4.62 -12.63 0.42
C LEU A 165 -5.36 -13.57 1.38
N VAL A 166 -6.67 -13.78 1.18
CA VAL A 166 -7.50 -14.55 2.15
C VAL A 166 -8.07 -15.84 1.58
N GLY A 167 -7.84 -16.13 0.30
CA GLY A 167 -8.45 -17.25 -0.40
C GLY A 167 -9.91 -17.00 -0.81
N TYR A 168 -10.42 -17.84 -1.71
CA TYR A 168 -11.73 -17.63 -2.34
C TYR A 168 -12.90 -17.55 -1.35
N GLY A 169 -13.03 -18.53 -0.44
CA GLY A 169 -14.18 -18.60 0.46
C GLY A 169 -14.32 -17.37 1.38
N ARG A 170 -13.20 -16.90 1.94
CA ARG A 170 -13.18 -15.68 2.76
C ARG A 170 -13.43 -14.44 1.90
N ALA A 171 -12.85 -14.34 0.71
CA ALA A 171 -13.08 -13.22 -0.18
C ALA A 171 -14.56 -13.09 -0.57
N VAL A 172 -15.24 -14.20 -0.85
CA VAL A 172 -16.69 -14.24 -1.13
C VAL A 172 -17.48 -13.75 0.08
N GLU A 173 -17.22 -14.24 1.29
CA GLU A 173 -17.90 -13.77 2.51
C GLU A 173 -17.71 -12.26 2.71
N MET A 174 -16.49 -11.78 2.56
CA MET A 174 -16.15 -10.37 2.74
C MET A 174 -16.81 -9.46 1.70
N MET A 175 -16.84 -9.88 0.43
CA MET A 175 -17.45 -9.10 -0.64
C MET A 175 -18.98 -9.13 -0.59
N LEU A 176 -19.59 -10.29 -0.26
CA LEU A 176 -21.05 -10.43 -0.20
C LEU A 176 -21.67 -9.84 1.06
N SER A 177 -20.99 -9.88 2.19
CA SER A 177 -21.46 -9.21 3.41
C SER A 177 -21.34 -7.68 3.30
N ALA A 178 -20.36 -7.20 2.53
CA ALA A 178 -20.02 -5.79 2.38
C ALA A 178 -19.93 -5.05 3.72
N ARG A 179 -19.53 -5.74 4.79
CA ARG A 179 -19.40 -5.17 6.14
C ARG A 179 -18.00 -4.62 6.37
N ALA A 180 -17.88 -3.81 7.42
CA ALA A 180 -16.58 -3.42 7.93
C ALA A 180 -16.05 -4.48 8.92
N TYR A 181 -14.75 -4.66 8.91
CA TYR A 181 -13.98 -5.55 9.75
C TYR A 181 -13.11 -4.72 10.70
N GLY A 182 -13.03 -5.15 11.96
CA GLY A 182 -12.19 -4.52 12.98
C GLY A 182 -10.77 -5.10 13.02
N ALA A 183 -9.87 -4.47 13.79
CA ALA A 183 -8.46 -4.89 13.87
C ALA A 183 -8.25 -6.37 14.22
N PRO A 184 -8.94 -6.98 15.21
CA PRO A 184 -8.75 -8.40 15.54
C PRO A 184 -9.10 -9.33 14.37
N GLU A 185 -10.18 -9.03 13.65
CA GLU A 185 -10.60 -9.80 12.48
C GLU A 185 -9.56 -9.68 11.37
N LEU A 186 -9.13 -8.46 11.04
CA LEU A 186 -8.09 -8.23 10.03
C LEU A 186 -6.80 -8.97 10.35
N ARG A 187 -6.40 -9.01 11.63
CA ARG A 187 -5.24 -9.79 12.07
C ARG A 187 -5.46 -11.29 11.86
N SER A 188 -6.62 -11.83 12.26
CA SER A 188 -6.96 -13.25 12.10
C SER A 188 -7.08 -13.70 10.64
N LEU A 189 -7.48 -12.78 9.76
CA LEU A 189 -7.61 -13.01 8.32
C LEU A 189 -6.26 -12.93 7.59
N GLY A 190 -5.19 -12.47 8.27
CA GLY A 190 -3.89 -12.21 7.64
C GLY A 190 -3.83 -10.90 6.84
N LEU A 191 -4.86 -10.05 6.96
CA LEU A 191 -4.92 -8.76 6.28
C LEU A 191 -4.15 -7.66 7.01
N ALA A 192 -3.87 -7.82 8.30
CA ALA A 192 -3.01 -6.92 9.06
C ALA A 192 -1.78 -7.67 9.59
N VAL A 193 -0.59 -7.12 9.34
CA VAL A 193 0.66 -7.66 9.89
C VAL A 193 0.88 -7.23 11.35
N GLU A 194 0.30 -6.09 11.73
CA GLU A 194 0.39 -5.51 13.06
C GLU A 194 -0.87 -4.69 13.37
N VAL A 195 -1.32 -4.76 14.63
CA VAL A 195 -2.36 -3.88 15.19
C VAL A 195 -1.66 -2.92 16.13
N ALA A 196 -1.68 -1.64 15.78
CA ALA A 196 -1.10 -0.56 16.57
C ALA A 196 -2.16 0.03 17.52
N ALA A 197 -1.72 0.53 18.68
CA ALA A 197 -2.57 1.32 19.56
C ALA A 197 -3.15 2.55 18.84
N ARG A 198 -4.24 3.11 19.35
CA ARG A 198 -4.92 4.26 18.74
C ARG A 198 -3.96 5.42 18.44
N GLY A 199 -3.99 5.91 17.21
CA GLY A 199 -3.13 6.98 16.70
C GLY A 199 -1.68 6.56 16.41
N ARG A 200 -1.35 5.26 16.48
CA ARG A 200 0.04 4.76 16.35
C ARG A 200 0.31 3.97 15.07
N ALA A 201 -0.65 3.87 14.15
CA ALA A 201 -0.47 3.15 12.89
C ALA A 201 0.71 3.68 12.05
N LEU A 202 0.84 4.99 11.86
CA LEU A 202 1.95 5.59 11.12
C LEU A 202 3.30 5.40 11.81
N PRO A 203 3.48 5.72 13.12
CA PRO A 203 4.71 5.40 13.84
C PRO A 203 5.13 3.92 13.73
N ALA A 204 4.18 2.99 13.84
CA ALA A 204 4.45 1.55 13.72
C ALA A 204 4.85 1.16 12.28
N ALA A 205 4.19 1.72 11.26
CA ALA A 205 4.59 1.54 9.87
C ALA A 205 5.99 2.10 9.56
N LEU A 206 6.35 3.24 10.16
CA LEU A 206 7.69 3.81 10.06
C LEU A 206 8.75 2.94 10.73
N ALA A 207 8.42 2.23 11.82
CA ALA A 207 9.31 1.24 12.42
C ALA A 207 9.52 0.02 11.50
N TRP A 208 8.51 -0.41 10.75
CA TRP A 208 8.69 -1.38 9.66
C TRP A 208 9.60 -0.82 8.56
N ALA A 209 9.40 0.43 8.16
CA ALA A 209 10.24 1.08 7.15
C ALA A 209 11.71 1.12 7.60
N ASP A 210 12.01 1.46 8.86
CA ASP A 210 13.38 1.47 9.39
C ASP A 210 14.09 0.11 9.26
N ARG A 211 13.37 -0.97 9.56
CA ARG A 211 13.94 -2.33 9.42
C ARG A 211 14.26 -2.65 7.96
N LEU A 212 13.38 -2.26 7.05
CA LEU A 212 13.54 -2.52 5.62
C LEU A 212 14.59 -1.63 4.96
N THR A 213 14.77 -0.39 5.44
CA THR A 213 15.82 0.51 4.95
C THR A 213 17.21 0.13 5.48
N ALA A 214 17.28 -0.46 6.68
CA ALA A 214 18.52 -0.99 7.27
C ALA A 214 19.01 -2.29 6.59
N ALA A 215 18.11 -3.07 5.98
CA ALA A 215 18.48 -4.26 5.22
C ALA A 215 19.16 -3.92 3.88
N ASP A 216 19.79 -4.91 3.26
CA ASP A 216 20.37 -4.74 1.92
C ASP A 216 19.26 -4.45 0.88
N PRO A 217 19.37 -3.35 0.09
CA PRO A 217 18.36 -2.97 -0.89
C PRO A 217 18.08 -4.04 -1.94
N ALA A 218 19.11 -4.75 -2.41
CA ALA A 218 18.94 -5.74 -3.46
C ALA A 218 18.19 -6.97 -2.92
N ALA A 219 18.51 -7.41 -1.71
CA ALA A 219 17.79 -8.50 -1.04
C ALA A 219 16.30 -8.15 -0.82
N VAL A 220 16.00 -6.94 -0.33
CA VAL A 220 14.60 -6.51 -0.11
C VAL A 220 13.81 -6.47 -1.43
N ARG A 221 14.40 -5.92 -2.50
CA ARG A 221 13.78 -5.88 -3.83
C ARG A 221 13.54 -7.29 -4.38
N ALA A 222 14.51 -8.18 -4.26
CA ALA A 222 14.41 -9.57 -4.72
C ALA A 222 13.32 -10.36 -3.98
N VAL A 223 13.16 -10.15 -2.66
CA VAL A 223 12.07 -10.77 -1.88
C VAL A 223 10.70 -10.35 -2.41
N LYS A 224 10.52 -9.06 -2.72
CA LYS A 224 9.27 -8.58 -3.30
C LYS A 224 9.04 -9.19 -4.69
N GLU A 225 10.07 -9.16 -5.55
CA GLU A 225 10.00 -9.68 -6.91
C GLU A 225 9.64 -11.17 -6.96
N LEU A 226 10.28 -12.02 -6.15
CA LEU A 226 10.01 -13.46 -6.15
C LEU A 226 8.60 -13.78 -5.65
N LEU A 227 8.09 -13.05 -4.65
CA LEU A 227 6.73 -13.26 -4.12
C LEU A 227 5.66 -12.82 -5.12
N GLN A 228 5.88 -11.71 -5.82
CA GLN A 228 4.97 -11.25 -6.88
C GLN A 228 4.92 -12.24 -8.05
N ALA A 229 6.06 -12.78 -8.45
CA ALA A 229 6.10 -13.78 -9.52
C ALA A 229 5.25 -15.02 -9.19
N GLY A 230 5.16 -15.41 -7.91
CA GLY A 230 4.30 -16.50 -7.46
C GLY A 230 2.80 -16.27 -7.67
N TRP A 231 2.35 -15.03 -7.87
CA TRP A 231 0.96 -14.71 -8.18
C TRP A 231 0.69 -14.55 -9.68
N GLU A 232 1.70 -14.21 -10.46
CA GLU A 232 1.55 -13.81 -11.86
C GLU A 232 1.99 -14.91 -12.84
N ARG A 233 2.79 -15.88 -12.39
CA ARG A 233 3.43 -16.87 -13.25
C ARG A 233 3.10 -18.30 -12.84
N PRO A 234 3.17 -19.27 -13.77
CA PRO A 234 3.22 -20.68 -13.42
C PRO A 234 4.34 -20.95 -12.39
N TYR A 235 4.11 -21.90 -11.49
CA TYR A 235 5.04 -22.21 -10.40
C TYR A 235 6.47 -22.49 -10.89
N ALA A 236 6.63 -23.21 -12.00
CA ALA A 236 7.94 -23.52 -12.57
C ALA A 236 8.71 -22.25 -12.98
N ASP A 237 8.03 -21.26 -13.56
CA ASP A 237 8.64 -20.00 -14.00
C ASP A 237 8.97 -19.10 -12.81
N ALA A 238 8.11 -19.07 -11.78
CA ALA A 238 8.38 -18.36 -10.53
C ALA A 238 9.59 -18.97 -9.78
N LEU A 239 9.69 -20.30 -9.73
CA LEU A 239 10.83 -21.01 -9.14
C LEU A 239 12.13 -20.77 -9.92
N ALA A 240 12.06 -20.71 -11.25
CA ALA A 240 13.21 -20.37 -12.07
C ALA A 240 13.70 -18.94 -11.81
N LEU A 241 12.79 -17.99 -11.64
CA LEU A 241 13.11 -16.62 -11.25
C LEU A 241 13.80 -16.58 -9.87
N GLU A 242 13.23 -17.24 -8.86
CA GLU A 242 13.82 -17.31 -7.51
C GLU A 242 15.27 -17.82 -7.54
N ARG A 243 15.53 -18.89 -8.31
CA ARG A 243 16.88 -19.45 -8.50
C ARG A 243 17.82 -18.51 -9.27
N GLY A 244 17.28 -17.62 -10.09
CA GLY A 244 18.06 -16.61 -10.80
C GLY A 244 18.42 -15.40 -9.92
N LEU A 245 17.52 -15.00 -9.02
CA LEU A 245 17.73 -13.87 -8.09
C LEU A 245 18.76 -14.18 -7.00
N PHE A 246 18.88 -15.45 -6.58
CA PHE A 246 19.70 -15.84 -5.43
C PHE A 246 21.23 -15.73 -5.64
N PRO A 247 21.86 -16.25 -6.72
CA PRO A 247 23.32 -16.27 -6.83
C PRO A 247 24.01 -14.90 -6.78
N PRO A 248 23.50 -13.83 -7.41
CA PRO A 248 24.08 -12.49 -7.26
C PRO A 248 24.05 -11.99 -5.82
N LEU A 249 22.98 -12.26 -5.06
CA LEU A 249 22.87 -11.88 -3.65
C LEU A 249 23.81 -12.69 -2.75
N TRP A 250 23.98 -13.98 -3.05
CA TRP A 250 24.92 -14.84 -2.35
C TRP A 250 26.37 -14.35 -2.47
N ALA A 251 26.75 -13.86 -3.65
CA ALA A 251 28.09 -13.33 -3.89
C ALA A 251 28.25 -11.85 -3.47
N ALA A 252 27.18 -11.16 -3.06
CA ALA A 252 27.22 -9.74 -2.75
C ALA A 252 28.00 -9.44 -1.46
N ASP A 253 28.66 -8.28 -1.43
CA ASP A 253 29.44 -7.81 -0.27
C ASP A 253 28.61 -7.80 1.03
N ALA A 254 27.33 -7.46 0.95
CA ALA A 254 26.42 -7.46 2.08
C ALA A 254 26.28 -8.86 2.72
N HIS A 255 26.15 -9.91 1.90
CA HIS A 255 26.07 -11.28 2.40
C HIS A 255 27.41 -11.73 2.97
N VAL A 256 28.52 -11.47 2.27
CA VAL A 256 29.88 -11.81 2.72
C VAL A 256 30.19 -11.16 4.07
N ALA A 257 29.84 -9.88 4.24
CA ALA A 257 30.01 -9.16 5.50
C ALA A 257 29.15 -9.76 6.62
N ALA A 258 27.88 -10.09 6.34
CA ALA A 258 26.97 -10.70 7.31
C ALA A 258 27.48 -12.09 7.78
N VAL A 259 27.96 -12.93 6.86
CA VAL A 259 28.54 -14.25 7.21
C VAL A 259 29.78 -14.10 8.08
N ARG A 260 30.68 -13.16 7.75
CA ARG A 260 31.87 -12.88 8.58
C ARG A 260 31.49 -12.43 9.99
N ALA A 261 30.56 -11.48 10.11
CA ALA A 261 30.09 -11.01 11.40
C ALA A 261 29.44 -12.12 12.25
N PHE A 262 28.72 -13.04 11.61
CA PHE A 262 28.15 -14.21 12.28
C PHE A 262 29.23 -15.16 12.80
N VAL A 263 30.25 -15.49 12.00
CA VAL A 263 31.36 -16.38 12.38
C VAL A 263 32.21 -15.78 13.50
N ASP A 264 32.47 -14.47 13.44
CA ASP A 264 33.32 -13.76 14.41
C ASP A 264 32.56 -13.39 15.71
N GLY A 265 31.25 -13.68 15.78
CA GLY A 265 30.40 -13.41 16.94
C GLY A 265 30.01 -11.93 17.14
N SER A 266 30.39 -11.04 16.23
CA SER A 266 30.06 -9.61 16.25
C SER A 266 28.64 -9.31 15.77
N GLY A 267 27.97 -10.28 15.12
CA GLY A 267 26.62 -10.16 14.56
C GLY A 267 25.46 -10.46 15.53
N ARG A 268 25.68 -10.48 16.85
CA ARG A 268 24.60 -10.65 17.84
C ARG A 268 24.12 -9.29 18.36
N GLY A 269 23.23 -8.65 17.61
CA GLY A 269 22.51 -7.44 17.98
C GLY A 269 21.09 -7.47 17.44
#